data_AF-A0A538S9S4-F1
#
_entry.id   AF-A0A538S9S4-F1
#
_cell.length_a   1.000
_cell.length_b   1.000
_cell.length_c   1.000
_cell.angle_alpha   90.00
_cell.angle_beta   90.00
_cell.angle_gamma   90.00
#
_symmetry.space_group_name_H-M   'P 1'
#
loop_
_entity.id
_entity.type
_entity.pdbx_description
1 polymer ?
#
loop_
_entity_poly.entity_id
_entity_poly.type
_entity_poly.pdbx_seq_one_letter_code
_entity_poly.pdbx_strand_id
1 'polypeptide(L)'
;MCNAARDPRTRGAEVWCFAETDADGGESVGHRIARAIEEELVALGLPDRGVRVIYNRRSGEYVARRLWVLRKTRRPAVLVECAFISNPEEARLLGDDLGGFKERLAVAIFEGLSASLLGEREPQPA
;
A
#
# COMPACT_ATOMS: atom_id res chain seq x y z
N MET A 1 3.66 -7.21 -4.54
CA MET A 1 5.01 -7.73 -4.25
C MET A 1 5.05 -8.13 -2.78
N CYS A 2 6.06 -8.87 -2.31
CA CYS A 2 6.22 -9.20 -0.88
C CYS A 2 7.47 -8.54 -0.31
N ASN A 3 7.43 -8.21 0.98
CA ASN A 3 8.56 -7.70 1.75
C ASN A 3 9.42 -8.86 2.28
N ALA A 4 10.59 -8.54 2.82
CA ALA A 4 11.42 -9.46 3.60
C ALA A 4 12.19 -8.68 4.67
N ALA A 5 12.28 -9.24 5.87
CA ALA A 5 13.01 -8.66 7.00
C ALA A 5 13.95 -9.69 7.63
N ARG A 6 14.97 -9.20 8.34
CA ARG A 6 15.88 -10.08 9.11
C ARG A 6 15.19 -10.72 10.33
N ASP A 7 14.27 -10.01 10.98
CA ASP A 7 13.46 -10.58 12.06
C ASP A 7 12.29 -11.34 11.45
N PRO A 8 12.23 -12.68 11.58
CA PRO A 8 11.18 -13.51 10.99
C PRO A 8 9.80 -13.29 11.62
N ARG A 9 9.71 -12.55 12.73
CA ARG A 9 8.44 -12.17 13.37
C ARG A 9 7.80 -10.94 12.73
N THR A 10 8.55 -10.20 11.90
CA THR A 10 8.00 -9.04 11.18
C THR A 10 6.88 -9.51 10.25
N ARG A 11 5.74 -8.81 10.26
CA ARG A 11 4.54 -9.16 9.50
C ARG A 11 3.75 -7.92 9.10
N GLY A 12 2.80 -8.11 8.19
CA GLY A 12 1.87 -7.09 7.69
C GLY A 12 2.23 -6.58 6.30
N ALA A 13 1.49 -5.55 5.87
CA ALA A 13 1.63 -4.94 4.56
C ALA A 13 2.16 -3.50 4.65
N GLU A 14 2.85 -3.05 3.61
CA GLU A 14 3.30 -1.66 3.48
C GLU A 14 2.90 -1.12 2.10
N VAL A 15 2.39 0.11 2.08
CA VAL A 15 2.04 0.81 0.83
C VAL A 15 2.99 1.98 0.64
N TRP A 16 3.67 2.00 -0.50
CA TRP A 16 4.68 2.98 -0.85
C TRP A 16 4.18 3.91 -1.95
N CYS A 17 4.40 5.23 -1.83
CA CYS A 17 4.14 6.20 -2.88
C CYS A 17 5.31 7.20 -3.03
N PHE A 18 5.24 8.07 -4.04
CA PHE A 18 6.35 8.98 -4.33
C PHE A 18 6.57 10.02 -3.21
N ALA A 19 5.53 10.78 -2.89
CA ALA A 19 5.55 11.85 -1.89
C ALA A 19 4.18 12.03 -1.27
N GLU A 20 4.13 12.53 -0.04
CA GLU A 20 2.88 12.85 0.66
C GLU A 20 2.14 13.99 -0.03
N THR A 21 2.86 15.04 -0.42
CA THR A 21 2.29 16.22 -1.07
C THR A 21 2.56 16.29 -2.58
N ASP A 22 1.73 17.04 -3.28
CA ASP A 22 1.95 17.49 -4.66
C ASP A 22 2.84 18.75 -4.71
N ALA A 23 3.01 19.31 -5.91
CA ALA A 23 3.86 20.50 -6.11
C ALA A 23 3.27 21.77 -5.47
N ASP A 24 1.97 21.81 -5.28
CA ASP A 24 1.22 22.96 -4.76
C ASP A 24 1.05 22.88 -3.23
N GLY A 25 1.51 21.79 -2.61
CA GLY A 25 1.47 21.56 -1.17
C GLY A 25 0.21 20.84 -0.68
N GLY A 26 -0.70 20.48 -1.59
CA GLY A 26 -1.86 19.62 -1.30
C GLY A 26 -1.45 18.15 -1.17
N GLU A 27 -2.36 17.31 -0.67
CA GLU A 27 -2.13 15.85 -0.65
C GLU A 27 -1.97 15.32 -2.07
N SER A 28 -0.90 14.56 -2.31
CA SER A 28 -0.67 13.95 -3.61
C SER A 28 -1.68 12.83 -3.89
N VAL A 29 -2.10 12.70 -5.15
CA VAL A 29 -3.01 11.61 -5.56
C VAL A 29 -2.43 10.24 -5.23
N GLY A 30 -1.11 10.06 -5.35
CA GLY A 30 -0.44 8.82 -4.98
C GLY A 30 -0.50 8.53 -3.48
N HIS A 31 -0.40 9.56 -2.63
CA HIS A 31 -0.57 9.42 -1.19
C HIS A 31 -2.01 9.06 -0.82
N ARG A 32 -2.99 9.73 -1.44
CA ARG A 32 -4.41 9.43 -1.23
C ARG A 32 -4.76 7.98 -1.59
N ILE A 33 -4.34 7.51 -2.77
CA ILE A 33 -4.52 6.10 -3.18
C ILE A 33 -3.82 5.17 -2.18
N ALA A 34 -2.59 5.49 -1.79
CA ALA A 34 -1.83 4.65 -0.87
C ALA A 34 -2.51 4.52 0.50
N ARG A 35 -3.05 5.62 1.03
CA ARG A 35 -3.79 5.63 2.31
C ARG A 35 -5.07 4.82 2.22
N ALA A 36 -5.88 5.01 1.17
CA ALA A 36 -7.11 4.25 1.01
C ALA A 36 -6.87 2.73 0.90
N ILE A 37 -5.80 2.32 0.21
CA ILE A 37 -5.40 0.90 0.16
C ILE A 37 -4.93 0.41 1.53
N GLU A 38 -4.17 1.22 2.26
CA GLU A 38 -3.67 0.86 3.59
C GLU A 38 -4.82 0.67 4.59
N GLU A 39 -5.83 1.54 4.57
CA GLU A 39 -7.04 1.43 5.38
C GLU A 39 -7.79 0.10 5.14
N GLU A 40 -7.95 -0.32 3.88
CA GLU A 40 -8.59 -1.60 3.55
C GLU A 40 -7.74 -2.82 3.97
N LEU A 41 -6.41 -2.71 3.88
CA LEU A 41 -5.50 -3.76 4.37
C LEU A 41 -5.56 -3.90 5.91
N VAL A 42 -5.68 -2.78 6.62
CA VAL A 42 -5.90 -2.77 8.08
C VAL A 42 -7.27 -3.34 8.43
N ALA A 43 -8.32 -2.98 7.68
CA ALA A 43 -9.67 -3.54 7.85
C ALA A 43 -9.73 -5.05 7.61
N LEU A 44 -8.86 -5.59 6.74
CA LEU A 44 -8.66 -7.02 6.54
C LEU A 44 -7.98 -7.74 7.74
N GLY A 45 -7.50 -6.99 8.74
CA GLY A 45 -6.88 -7.49 9.95
C GLY A 45 -5.35 -7.58 9.89
N LEU A 46 -4.71 -6.92 8.91
CA LEU A 46 -3.25 -6.79 8.87
C LEU A 46 -2.79 -5.70 9.85
N PRO A 47 -1.57 -5.81 10.41
CA PRO A 47 -0.98 -4.74 11.20
C PRO A 47 -0.93 -3.42 10.43
N ASP A 48 -1.35 -2.34 11.06
CA ASP A 48 -1.13 -0.97 10.59
C ASP A 48 0.38 -0.68 10.60
N ARG A 49 0.91 -0.33 9.42
CA ARG A 49 2.30 0.08 9.22
C ARG A 49 2.40 1.48 8.63
N GLY A 50 1.27 2.08 8.29
CA GLY A 50 1.14 3.35 7.59
C GLY A 50 1.72 3.36 6.17
N VAL A 51 1.44 4.46 5.48
CA VAL A 51 1.99 4.75 4.15
C VAL A 51 3.46 5.16 4.26
N ARG A 52 4.27 4.71 3.30
CA ARG A 52 5.68 5.08 3.17
C ARG A 52 5.88 5.96 1.93
N VAL A 53 6.63 7.05 2.11
CA VAL A 53 7.00 7.95 1.00
C VAL A 53 8.49 7.84 0.70
N ILE A 54 8.87 8.02 -0.56
CA ILE A 54 10.29 7.98 -0.95
C ILE A 54 10.91 9.36 -1.12
N TYR A 55 10.10 10.41 -1.20
CA TYR A 55 10.53 11.78 -1.45
C TYR A 55 9.74 12.76 -0.58
N ASN A 56 10.45 13.69 0.07
CA ASN A 56 9.86 14.81 0.79
C ASN A 56 9.98 16.07 -0.07
N ARG A 57 8.84 16.61 -0.53
CA ARG A 57 8.82 17.81 -1.38
C ARG A 57 9.25 19.08 -0.65
N ARG A 58 9.05 19.18 0.66
CA ARG A 58 9.42 20.34 1.45
C ARG A 58 10.94 20.46 1.58
N SER A 59 11.63 19.35 1.84
CA SER A 59 13.10 19.35 1.90
C SER A 59 13.75 19.19 0.52
N GLY A 60 13.03 18.65 -0.46
CA GLY A 60 13.57 18.36 -1.79
C GLY A 60 14.44 17.10 -1.83
N GLU A 61 14.27 16.19 -0.88
CA GLU A 61 15.17 15.06 -0.67
C GLU A 61 14.46 13.70 -0.72
N TYR A 62 15.21 12.67 -1.12
CA TYR A 62 14.76 11.29 -0.97
C TYR A 62 14.93 10.86 0.49
N VAL A 63 13.83 10.49 1.13
CA VAL A 63 13.80 10.08 2.55
C VAL A 63 13.77 8.57 2.76
N ALA A 64 13.68 7.80 1.67
CA ALA A 64 13.72 6.35 1.70
C ALA A 64 14.34 5.76 0.41
N ARG A 65 14.24 4.43 0.25
CA ARG A 65 14.74 3.72 -0.93
C ARG A 65 14.18 4.32 -2.22
N ARG A 66 15.06 4.51 -3.21
CA ARG A 66 14.75 5.18 -4.48
C ARG A 66 14.06 4.23 -5.47
N LEU A 67 12.84 3.81 -5.17
CA LEU A 67 12.06 2.88 -5.99
C LEU A 67 11.84 3.44 -7.40
N TRP A 68 12.41 2.76 -8.40
CA TRP A 68 12.43 3.25 -9.78
C TRP A 68 11.02 3.48 -10.33
N VAL A 69 10.11 2.54 -10.07
CA VAL A 69 8.71 2.60 -10.51
C VAL A 69 7.99 3.83 -9.96
N LEU A 70 8.27 4.24 -8.72
CA LEU A 70 7.66 5.45 -8.14
C LEU A 70 8.31 6.74 -8.65
N ARG A 71 9.60 6.69 -9.04
CA ARG A 71 10.36 7.85 -9.52
C ARG A 71 10.16 8.17 -11.00
N LYS A 72 9.89 7.14 -11.81
CA LYS A 72 9.91 7.23 -13.28
C LYS A 72 8.53 7.07 -13.91
N THR A 73 7.50 6.77 -13.13
CA THR A 73 6.11 6.80 -13.60
C THR A 73 5.60 8.24 -13.61
N ARG A 74 5.04 8.67 -14.75
CA ARG A 74 4.50 10.03 -14.93
C ARG A 74 3.12 10.23 -14.31
N ARG A 75 2.34 9.16 -14.18
CA ARG A 75 1.03 9.14 -13.51
C ARG A 75 1.19 8.74 -12.04
N PRO A 76 0.17 8.97 -11.19
CA PRO A 76 0.18 8.48 -9.82
C PRO A 76 0.51 6.97 -9.77
N ALA A 77 1.40 6.59 -8.86
CA ALA A 77 1.85 5.22 -8.69
C ALA A 77 1.98 4.90 -7.20
N VAL A 78 1.57 3.67 -6.86
CA VAL A 78 1.76 3.08 -5.54
C VAL A 78 2.39 1.70 -5.69
N LEU A 79 3.13 1.26 -4.69
CA LEU A 79 3.73 -0.07 -4.61
C LEU A 79 3.28 -0.72 -3.31
N VAL A 80 2.61 -1.85 -3.42
CA VAL A 80 2.13 -2.62 -2.27
C VAL A 80 3.07 -3.81 -2.01
N GLU A 81 3.66 -3.82 -0.82
CA GLU A 81 4.32 -4.99 -0.23
C GLU A 81 3.31 -5.69 0.67
N CYS A 82 2.68 -6.77 0.18
CA CYS A 82 1.43 -7.30 0.75
C CYS A 82 1.61 -8.15 2.02
N ALA A 83 2.82 -8.65 2.26
CA ALA A 83 3.19 -9.55 3.35
C ALA A 83 4.72 -9.71 3.38
N PHE A 84 5.27 -10.28 4.47
CA PHE A 84 6.67 -10.64 4.59
C PHE A 84 6.89 -12.11 4.24
N ILE A 85 7.55 -12.39 3.10
CA ILE A 85 7.87 -13.78 2.71
C ILE A 85 8.89 -14.44 3.66
N SER A 86 9.62 -13.63 4.43
CA SER A 86 10.52 -14.08 5.50
C SER A 86 9.78 -14.50 6.77
N ASN A 87 8.48 -14.21 6.89
CA ASN A 87 7.65 -14.66 7.99
C ASN A 87 7.01 -16.01 7.62
N PRO A 88 7.29 -17.11 8.36
CA PRO A 88 6.77 -18.43 8.01
C PRO A 88 5.24 -18.52 7.98
N GLU A 89 4.55 -17.79 8.86
CA GLU A 89 3.08 -17.78 8.91
C GLU A 89 2.51 -17.09 7.67
N GLU A 90 3.03 -15.90 7.32
CA GLU A 90 2.57 -15.17 6.14
C GLU A 90 2.98 -15.86 4.83
N ALA A 91 4.17 -16.46 4.78
CA ALA A 91 4.61 -17.27 3.64
C ALA A 91 3.66 -18.45 3.38
N ARG A 92 3.15 -19.09 4.44
CA ARG A 92 2.13 -20.15 4.32
C ARG A 92 0.82 -19.60 3.75
N LEU A 93 0.35 -18.46 4.23
CA LEU A 93 -0.86 -17.80 3.72
C LEU A 93 -0.74 -17.40 2.23
N LEU A 94 0.46 -17.01 1.80
CA LEU A 94 0.73 -16.67 0.39
C LEU A 94 0.69 -17.90 -0.54
N GLY A 95 0.82 -19.11 0.01
CA GLY A 95 0.67 -20.37 -0.72
C GLY A 95 -0.77 -20.74 -1.04
N ASP A 96 -1.76 -20.10 -0.42
CA ASP A 96 -3.19 -20.42 -0.58
C ASP A 96 -3.80 -19.77 -1.85
N ASP A 97 -4.49 -20.54 -2.70
CA ASP A 97 -5.11 -20.07 -3.95
C ASP A 97 -6.51 -19.43 -3.78
N LEU A 98 -7.36 -19.46 -4.82
CA LEU A 98 -8.70 -18.81 -4.89
C LEU A 98 -9.53 -19.09 -3.62
N GLY A 99 -10.16 -18.05 -3.09
CA GLY A 99 -10.85 -17.98 -1.80
C GLY A 99 -9.93 -17.68 -0.61
N GLY A 100 -8.62 -17.77 -0.81
CA GLY A 100 -7.59 -17.64 0.21
C GLY A 100 -7.15 -16.20 0.48
N PHE A 101 -6.00 -16.08 1.14
CA PHE A 101 -5.43 -14.79 1.54
C PHE A 101 -5.12 -13.87 0.36
N LYS A 102 -4.60 -14.42 -0.75
CA LYS A 102 -4.29 -13.67 -1.98
C LYS A 102 -5.52 -12.97 -2.58
N GLU A 103 -6.68 -13.63 -2.58
CA GLU A 103 -7.91 -13.04 -3.11
C GLU A 103 -8.42 -11.90 -2.22
N ARG A 104 -8.43 -12.11 -0.89
CA ARG A 104 -8.83 -11.05 0.04
C ARG A 104 -7.93 -9.82 -0.03
N LEU A 105 -6.62 -10.02 -0.21
CA LEU A 105 -5.68 -8.93 -0.48
C LEU A 105 -6.01 -8.19 -1.79
N ALA A 106 -6.31 -8.92 -2.86
CA ALA A 106 -6.65 -8.33 -4.14
C ALA A 106 -7.94 -7.49 -4.06
N VAL A 107 -8.96 -8.00 -3.37
CA VAL A 107 -10.21 -7.26 -3.10
C VAL A 107 -9.92 -6.00 -2.29
N ALA A 108 -9.18 -6.09 -1.18
CA ALA A 108 -8.84 -4.92 -0.36
C ALA A 108 -8.11 -3.82 -1.17
N ILE A 109 -7.14 -4.20 -2.02
CA ILE A 109 -6.42 -3.26 -2.88
C ILE A 109 -7.38 -2.61 -3.90
N PHE A 110 -8.29 -3.38 -4.48
CA PHE A 110 -9.28 -2.88 -5.44
C PHE A 110 -10.26 -1.91 -4.79
N GLU A 111 -10.78 -2.24 -3.61
CA GLU A 111 -11.70 -1.39 -2.84
C GLU A 111 -11.03 -0.05 -2.49
N GLY A 112 -9.81 -0.09 -1.96
CA GLY A 112 -9.07 1.13 -1.61
C GLY A 112 -8.76 2.00 -2.83
N LEU A 113 -8.37 1.38 -3.95
CA LEU A 113 -8.19 2.10 -5.22
C LEU A 113 -9.50 2.74 -5.70
N SER A 114 -10.60 1.99 -5.69
CA SER A 114 -11.91 2.45 -6.15
C SER A 114 -12.42 3.61 -5.31
N ALA A 115 -12.36 3.50 -3.98
CA ALA A 115 -12.73 4.56 -3.06
C ALA A 115 -11.92 5.85 -3.29
N SER A 116 -10.61 5.71 -3.58
CA SER A 116 -9.74 6.85 -3.81
C SER A 116 -9.98 7.58 -5.15
N LEU A 117 -10.50 6.87 -6.15
CA LEU A 117 -10.71 7.38 -7.52
C LEU A 117 -12.14 7.87 -7.76
N LEU A 118 -13.13 7.25 -7.13
CA LEU A 118 -14.54 7.48 -7.44
C LEU A 118 -15.20 8.54 -6.56
N GLY A 119 -14.60 8.90 -5.42
CA GLY A 119 -15.18 9.90 -4.51
C GLY A 119 -16.50 9.40 -3.92
N GLU A 120 -16.39 8.86 -2.70
CA GLU A 120 -17.46 8.25 -1.89
C GLU A 120 -17.91 6.86 -2.33
N ARG A 121 -18.00 5.97 -1.33
CA ARG A 121 -18.61 4.64 -1.44
C ARG A 121 -20.11 4.81 -1.67
N GLU A 122 -20.64 4.15 -2.68
CA GLU A 122 -22.08 3.92 -2.74
C GLU A 122 -22.49 3.07 -1.52
N PRO A 123 -23.53 3.45 -0.75
CA PRO A 123 -23.91 2.72 0.44
C PRO A 123 -24.30 1.28 0.07
N GLN A 124 -23.79 0.31 0.83
CA GLN A 124 -24.24 -1.09 0.71
C GLN A 124 -25.75 -1.16 1.05
N PRO A 125 -26.58 -1.80 0.21
CA PRO A 125 -27.98 -2.02 0.52
C PRO A 125 -28.10 -2.88 1.79
N ALA A 126 -29.05 -2.48 2.64
CA ALA A 126 -29.38 -3.14 3.91
C ALA A 126 -29.92 -4.57 3.73
#